data_AF-A0A843LJW4-F1
#
_entry.id   AF-A0A843LJW4-F1
#
_cell.length_a   1.000
_cell.length_b   1.000
_cell.length_c   1.000
_cell.angle_alpha   90.00
_cell.angle_beta   90.00
_cell.angle_gamma   90.00
#
_symmetry.space_group_name_H-M   'P 1'
#
loop_
_entity.id
_entity.type
_entity.pdbx_description
1 polymer ?
#
loop_
_entity_poly.entity_id
_entity_poly.type
_entity_poly.pdbx_seq_one_letter_code
_entity_poly.pdbx_strand_id
1 'polypeptide(L)'
;MSAGEMKAAYGSFLSALLVIYEHDKLADKFANYYNVTWNRVSPVVFSMCNDYRSVYITGESDHGMGMKVQGNDSNIWNFRFACSFSYSIIEQ
;
A
#
# COMPACT_ATOMS: atom_id res chain seq x y z
N MET A 1 17.67 -22.61 -3.56
CA MET A 1 16.76 -22.29 -2.45
C MET A 1 16.28 -23.57 -1.80
N SER A 2 16.35 -23.67 -0.48
CA SER A 2 15.70 -24.72 0.28
C SER A 2 14.17 -24.61 0.18
N ALA A 3 13.45 -25.69 0.48
CA ALA A 3 11.99 -25.66 0.54
C ALA A 3 11.44 -24.61 1.53
N GLY A 4 12.19 -24.32 2.61
CA GLY A 4 11.83 -23.29 3.58
C GLY A 4 11.96 -21.87 3.01
N GLU A 5 13.04 -21.60 2.28
CA GLU A 5 13.27 -20.29 1.63
C GLU A 5 12.22 -19.98 0.57
N MET A 6 11.82 -20.98 -0.24
CA MET A 6 10.74 -20.82 -1.22
C MET A 6 9.40 -20.51 -0.57
N LYS A 7 9.07 -21.18 0.54
CA LYS A 7 7.84 -20.95 1.28
C LYS A 7 7.81 -19.55 1.90
N ALA A 8 8.94 -19.09 2.44
CA ALA A 8 9.09 -17.75 2.98
C ALA A 8 8.92 -16.68 1.89
N ALA A 9 9.61 -16.83 0.75
CA ALA A 9 9.50 -15.90 -0.37
C ALA A 9 8.06 -15.81 -0.93
N TYR A 10 7.37 -16.95 -1.06
CA TYR A 10 5.98 -16.97 -1.51
C TYR A 10 5.03 -16.30 -0.51
N GLY A 11 5.19 -16.58 0.78
CA GLY A 11 4.40 -15.94 1.84
C GLY A 11 4.60 -14.43 1.85
N SER A 12 5.85 -13.98 1.75
CA SER A 12 6.22 -12.57 1.67
C SER A 12 5.59 -11.87 0.46
N PHE A 13 5.66 -12.50 -0.72
CA PHE A 13 5.03 -11.98 -1.93
C PHE A 13 3.51 -11.86 -1.79
N LEU A 14 2.85 -12.89 -1.25
CA LEU A 14 1.41 -12.89 -1.05
C LEU A 14 0.97 -11.83 -0.03
N SER A 15 1.72 -11.66 1.07
CA SER A 15 1.47 -10.61 2.06
C SER A 15 1.56 -9.22 1.43
N ALA A 16 2.60 -8.94 0.65
CA ALA A 16 2.73 -7.65 -0.04
C ALA A 16 1.56 -7.40 -1.01
N LEU A 17 1.11 -8.41 -1.75
CA LEU A 17 -0.06 -8.30 -2.63
C LEU A 17 -1.35 -7.98 -1.85
N LEU A 18 -1.57 -8.62 -0.71
CA LEU A 18 -2.74 -8.37 0.14
C LEU A 18 -2.74 -6.94 0.70
N VAL A 19 -1.58 -6.43 1.12
CA VAL A 19 -1.46 -5.05 1.60
C VAL A 19 -1.81 -4.04 0.50
N ILE A 20 -1.31 -4.22 -0.74
CA ILE A 20 -1.69 -3.37 -1.88
C ILE A 20 -3.20 -3.41 -2.11
N TYR A 21 -3.76 -4.62 -2.10
CA TYR A 21 -5.17 -4.84 -2.39
C TYR A 21 -6.09 -4.18 -1.35
N GLU A 22 -5.78 -4.31 -0.07
CA GLU A 22 -6.57 -3.66 0.98
C GLU A 22 -6.36 -2.13 0.98
N HIS A 23 -5.15 -1.65 0.66
CA HIS A 23 -4.90 -0.23 0.45
C HIS A 23 -5.75 0.34 -0.71
N ASP A 24 -5.88 -0.39 -1.82
CA ASP A 24 -6.70 0.01 -2.96
C ASP A 24 -8.20 0.06 -2.62
N LYS A 25 -8.69 -0.89 -1.83
CA LYS A 25 -10.08 -0.84 -1.31
C LYS A 25 -10.35 0.38 -0.43
N LEU A 26 -9.39 0.76 0.41
CA LEU A 26 -9.52 1.95 1.24
C LEU A 26 -9.48 3.22 0.37
N ALA A 27 -8.60 3.26 -0.62
CA ALA A 27 -8.55 4.33 -1.60
C ALA A 27 -9.90 4.48 -2.34
N ASP A 28 -10.58 3.39 -2.73
CA ASP A 28 -11.93 3.47 -3.31
C ASP A 28 -12.97 4.08 -2.37
N LYS A 29 -12.91 3.77 -1.07
CA LYS A 29 -13.79 4.38 -0.07
C LYS A 29 -13.50 5.87 0.09
N PHE A 30 -12.23 6.25 0.17
CA PHE A 30 -11.84 7.65 0.29
C PHE A 30 -12.12 8.45 -0.98
N ALA A 31 -12.02 7.82 -2.16
CA ALA A 31 -12.35 8.43 -3.44
C ALA A 31 -13.81 8.85 -3.50
N ASN A 32 -14.71 7.97 -3.06
CA ASN A 32 -16.14 8.28 -2.93
C ASN A 32 -16.40 9.37 -1.88
N TYR A 33 -15.69 9.35 -0.75
CA TYR A 33 -15.86 10.33 0.32
C TYR A 33 -15.39 11.74 -0.07
N TYR A 34 -14.23 11.85 -0.71
CA TYR A 34 -13.64 13.13 -1.12
C TYR A 34 -14.01 13.55 -2.56
N ASN A 35 -14.87 12.78 -3.24
CA ASN A 35 -15.27 13.03 -4.63
C ASN A 35 -14.04 13.26 -5.55
N VAL A 36 -13.10 12.31 -5.52
CA VAL A 36 -11.92 12.30 -6.37
C VAL A 36 -11.91 11.03 -7.23
N THR A 37 -11.30 11.11 -8.40
CA THR A 37 -10.99 9.94 -9.21
C THR A 37 -9.53 9.59 -9.05
N TRP A 38 -9.22 8.32 -8.88
CA TRP A 38 -7.85 7.85 -8.68
C TRP A 38 -7.57 6.60 -9.51
N ASN A 39 -6.31 6.40 -9.85
CA ASN A 39 -5.82 5.17 -10.48
C ASN A 39 -4.40 4.87 -9.99
N ARG A 40 -4.11 3.59 -9.79
CA ARG A 40 -2.76 3.11 -9.49
C ARG A 40 -1.90 3.14 -10.76
N VAL A 41 -0.80 3.87 -10.71
CA VAL A 41 0.16 4.00 -11.83
C VAL A 41 1.47 3.28 -11.56
N SER A 42 1.80 3.01 -10.29
CA SER A 42 2.91 2.15 -9.92
C SER A 42 2.54 1.27 -8.72
N PRO A 43 3.13 0.06 -8.63
CA PRO A 43 3.10 -0.69 -7.39
C PRO A 43 3.84 0.12 -6.31
N VAL A 44 3.27 0.21 -5.12
CA VAL A 44 4.02 0.65 -3.94
C VAL A 44 5.15 -0.35 -3.73
N VAL A 45 6.40 0.11 -3.58
CA VAL A 45 7.52 -0.82 -3.39
C VAL A 45 7.57 -1.21 -1.92
N PHE A 46 7.37 -2.49 -1.65
CA PHE A 46 7.42 -3.06 -0.30
C PHE A 46 8.81 -3.67 -0.09
N SER A 47 9.60 -3.08 0.80
CA SER A 47 10.78 -3.73 1.35
C SER A 47 10.34 -4.52 2.59
N MET A 48 10.25 -5.83 2.45
CA MET A 48 9.92 -6.74 3.54
C MET A 48 11.21 -7.31 4.13
N CYS A 49 11.39 -7.13 5.43
CA CYS A 49 12.40 -7.84 6.19
C CYS A 49 11.72 -8.99 6.93
N ASN A 50 12.14 -10.20 6.61
CA ASN A 50 11.70 -11.42 7.29
C ASN A 50 12.92 -12.02 7.99
N ASP A 51 13.19 -11.53 9.20
CA ASP A 51 14.24 -12.05 10.08
C ASP A 51 13.63 -12.92 11.19
N TYR A 52 14.43 -13.79 11.81
CA TYR A 52 13.95 -14.74 12.84
C TYR A 52 13.28 -14.08 14.05
N ARG A 53 13.50 -12.77 14.24
CA ARG A 53 12.93 -11.95 15.32
C ARG A 53 11.75 -11.08 14.89
N SER A 54 11.60 -10.77 13.61
CA SER A 54 10.69 -9.72 13.17
C SER A 54 10.31 -9.87 11.70
N VAL A 55 9.01 -9.79 11.42
CA VAL A 55 8.49 -9.58 10.08
C VAL A 55 7.98 -8.15 10.02
N TYR A 56 8.56 -7.33 9.15
CA TYR A 56 8.04 -5.99 8.90
C TYR A 56 8.11 -5.66 7.42
N ILE A 57 7.11 -4.92 6.96
CA ILE A 57 7.00 -4.43 5.60
C ILE A 57 7.18 -2.91 5.67
N THR A 58 8.16 -2.37 4.95
CA THR A 58 8.35 -0.91 4.81
C THR A 58 8.00 -0.52 3.39
N GLY A 59 7.17 0.51 3.23
CA GLY A 59 6.84 1.06 1.92
C GLY A 59 7.88 2.11 1.51
N GLU A 60 8.69 1.84 0.50
CA GLU A 60 9.31 2.90 -0.28
C GLU A 60 8.34 3.26 -1.40
N SER A 61 7.60 4.35 -1.21
CA SER A 61 6.74 4.87 -2.26
C SER A 61 7.01 6.35 -2.45
N ASP A 62 6.78 6.84 -3.65
CA ASP A 62 6.76 8.28 -3.87
C ASP A 62 5.75 8.95 -2.91
N HIS A 63 5.85 10.26 -2.72
CA HIS A 63 4.87 10.99 -1.89
C HIS A 63 3.41 10.85 -2.38
N GLY A 64 3.19 10.30 -3.58
CA GLY A 64 1.88 9.99 -4.14
C GLY A 64 1.42 8.54 -3.91
N MET A 65 2.24 7.69 -3.27
CA MET A 65 2.05 6.26 -3.08
C MET A 65 1.72 5.50 -4.38
N GLY A 66 2.26 5.95 -5.51
CA GLY A 66 2.00 5.37 -6.83
C GLY A 66 0.56 5.59 -7.33
N MET A 67 -0.15 6.58 -6.80
CA MET A 67 -1.51 6.94 -7.19
C MET A 67 -1.56 8.24 -7.97
N LYS A 68 -2.22 8.20 -9.13
CA LYS A 68 -2.62 9.39 -9.87
C LYS A 68 -4.05 9.74 -9.48
N VAL A 69 -4.23 10.94 -8.92
CA VAL A 69 -5.52 11.42 -8.38
C VAL A 69 -5.92 12.68 -9.13
N GLN A 70 -7.20 12.81 -9.45
CA GLN A 70 -7.81 13.97 -10.09
C GLN A 70 -9.03 14.42 -9.29
N GLY A 71 -9.22 15.74 -9.18
CA GLY A 71 -10.25 16.35 -8.36
C GLY A 71 -9.87 17.77 -7.94
N ASN A 72 -10.57 18.32 -6.96
CA ASN A 72 -10.22 19.60 -6.35
C ASN A 72 -8.97 19.43 -5.47
N ASP A 73 -8.04 20.40 -5.48
CA ASP A 73 -6.78 20.37 -4.73
C ASP A 73 -6.96 20.05 -3.24
N SER A 74 -7.98 20.63 -2.60
CA SER A 74 -8.30 20.36 -1.18
C SER A 74 -8.70 18.90 -0.96
N ASN A 75 -9.50 18.35 -1.87
CA ASN A 75 -9.97 16.96 -1.79
C ASN A 75 -8.84 15.98 -2.11
N ILE A 76 -7.97 16.31 -3.07
CA ILE A 76 -6.78 15.52 -3.38
C ILE A 76 -5.85 15.46 -2.17
N TRP A 77 -5.64 16.59 -1.48
CA TRP A 77 -4.81 16.63 -0.28
C TRP A 77 -5.38 15.76 0.85
N ASN A 78 -6.69 15.90 1.13
CA ASN A 78 -7.35 15.09 2.16
C ASN A 78 -7.37 13.59 1.81
N PHE A 79 -7.58 13.25 0.53
CA PHE A 79 -7.50 11.88 0.03
C PHE A 79 -6.11 11.28 0.26
N ARG A 80 -5.05 11.99 -0.15
CA ARG A 80 -3.67 11.52 0.00
C ARG A 80 -3.31 11.33 1.46
N PHE A 81 -3.69 12.28 2.32
CA PHE A 81 -3.49 12.18 3.76
C PHE A 81 -4.19 10.94 4.34
N ALA A 82 -5.46 10.70 4.00
CA ALA A 82 -6.22 9.55 4.48
C ALA A 82 -5.60 8.22 4.03
N CYS A 83 -5.21 8.10 2.76
CA CYS A 83 -4.51 6.93 2.24
C CYS A 83 -3.18 6.69 2.99
N SER A 84 -2.34 7.72 3.14
CA SER A 84 -1.05 7.60 3.83
C SER A 84 -1.20 7.24 5.29
N PHE A 85 -2.19 7.81 5.98
CA PHE A 85 -2.47 7.47 7.37
C PHE A 85 -2.92 6.01 7.50
N SER A 86 -3.82 5.58 6.61
CA SER A 86 -4.35 4.22 6.63
C SER A 86 -3.30 3.15 6.38
N TYR A 87 -2.21 3.48 5.68
CA TYR A 87 -1.11 2.56 5.38
C TYR A 87 -0.54 1.87 6.63
N SER A 88 -0.37 2.62 7.73
CA SER A 88 0.16 2.07 8.99
C SER A 88 -0.76 1.06 9.69
N ILE A 89 -2.06 1.06 9.34
CA ILE A 89 -3.06 0.14 9.90
C ILE A 89 -3.04 -1.19 9.13
N ILE A 90 -2.72 -1.15 7.83
CA ILE A 90 -2.74 -2.31 6.94
C ILE A 90 -1.40 -3.04 6.87
N GLU A 91 -0.30 -2.42 7.29
CA GLU A 91 1.03 -3.04 7.34
C GLU A 91 1.30 -3.89 8.60
N GLN A 92 0.36 -3.92 9.56
CA GLN A 92 0.46 -4.70 10.81
C GLN A 92 0.14 -6.19 10.65
#